data_AF-A0A7W0RJW3-F1
#
_entry.id   AF-A0A7W0RJW3-F1
#
_cell.length_a   1.000
_cell.length_b   1.000
_cell.length_c   1.000
_cell.angle_alpha   90.00
_cell.angle_beta   90.00
_cell.angle_gamma   90.00
#
_symmetry.space_group_name_H-M   'P 1'
#
loop_
_entity.id
_entity.type
_entity.pdbx_description
1 polymer ?
#
loop_
_entity_poly.entity_id
_entity_poly.type
_entity_poly.pdbx_seq_one_letter_code
_entity_poly.pdbx_strand_id
1 'polypeptide(L)' 'SYEYQMLFGVRPEEQKRLSARGEKVRVYVPYGDQWYGYLMRRLAERPSNLAFFARSALTKG' A
#
# COMPACT_ATOMS: atom_id res chain seq x y z
N SER A 1 -14.08 -17.41 -1.89
CA SER A 1 -14.15 -16.02 -1.37
C SER A 1 -12.82 -15.36 -1.62
N TYR A 2 -12.78 -14.15 -2.16
CA TYR A 2 -11.55 -13.39 -2.40
C TYR A 2 -11.61 -12.01 -1.69
N GLU A 3 -10.45 -11.38 -1.50
CA GLU A 3 -10.34 -10.02 -0.99
C GLU A 3 -9.18 -9.27 -1.69
N TYR A 4 -9.29 -7.95 -1.78
CA TYR A 4 -8.24 -7.06 -2.25
C TYR A 4 -7.41 -6.59 -1.07
N GLN A 5 -6.10 -6.83 -1.10
CA GLN A 5 -5.17 -6.35 -0.08
C GLN A 5 -4.35 -5.19 -0.63
N MET A 6 -4.39 -4.05 0.06
CA MET A 6 -3.75 -2.82 -0.37
C MET A 6 -2.97 -2.19 0.78
N LEU A 7 -1.93 -1.42 0.45
CA LEU A 7 -1.14 -0.70 1.45
C LEU A 7 -1.79 0.66 1.75
N PHE A 8 -1.76 1.05 3.02
CA PHE A 8 -2.21 2.38 3.42
C PHE A 8 -1.44 3.47 2.65
N GLY A 9 -2.15 4.45 2.11
CA GLY A 9 -1.59 5.55 1.30
C GLY A 9 -1.32 5.22 -0.17
N VAL A 10 -1.44 3.96 -0.60
CA VAL A 10 -1.25 3.56 -2.01
C VAL A 10 -2.58 3.51 -2.74
N ARG A 11 -2.77 4.38 -3.75
CA ARG A 11 -4.00 4.48 -4.56
C ARG A 11 -5.29 4.54 -3.72
N PRO A 12 -5.44 5.55 -2.84
CA PRO A 12 -6.57 5.63 -1.92
C PRO A 12 -7.93 5.73 -2.62
N GLU A 13 -8.00 6.32 -3.81
CA GLU A 13 -9.24 6.41 -4.58
C GLU A 13 -9.68 5.04 -5.12
N GLU A 14 -8.73 4.17 -5.50
CA GLU A 14 -9.04 2.80 -5.91
C GLU A 14 -9.55 1.96 -4.73
N GLN A 15 -8.97 2.14 -3.54
CA GLN A 15 -9.47 1.49 -2.32
C GLN A 15 -10.93 1.85 -2.06
N LYS A 16 -11.26 3.14 -2.16
CA LYS A 16 -12.65 3.63 -2.02
C LYS A 16 -13.56 3.11 -3.13
N ARG A 17 -13.09 3.10 -4.38
CA ARG A 17 -13.87 2.61 -5.54
C ARG A 17 -14.21 1.13 -5.41
N LEU A 18 -13.25 0.30 -4.99
CA LEU A 18 -13.47 -1.12 -4.75
C LEU A 18 -14.46 -1.34 -3.60
N SER A 19 -14.27 -0.63 -2.48
CA SER A 19 -15.19 -0.70 -1.34
C SER A 19 -16.61 -0.26 -1.71
N ALA A 20 -16.77 0.82 -2.49
CA ALA A 20 -18.05 1.32 -2.96
C ALA A 20 -18.78 0.35 -3.90
N ARG A 21 -18.05 -0.53 -4.59
CA ARG A 21 -18.61 -1.61 -5.42
C ARG A 21 -19.04 -2.85 -4.62
N GLY A 22 -18.86 -2.84 -3.30
CA GLY A 22 -19.18 -3.97 -2.42
C GLY A 22 -18.08 -5.03 -2.35
N GLU A 23 -16.89 -4.76 -2.88
CA GLU A 23 -15.75 -5.68 -2.81
C GLU A 23 -15.14 -5.68 -1.40
N LYS A 24 -14.62 -6.82 -0.95
CA LYS A 24 -13.87 -6.91 0.31
C LYS A 24 -12.46 -6.34 0.11
N VAL A 25 -12.17 -5.24 0.79
CA VAL A 25 -10.86 -4.57 0.76
C VAL A 25 -10.25 -4.57 2.16
N ARG A 26 -8.99 -4.99 2.26
CA ARG A 26 -8.17 -4.95 3.48
C ARG A 26 -6.99 -4.00 3.27
N VAL A 27 -6.89 -3.00 4.13
CA VAL A 27 -5.80 -2.01 4.07
C VAL A 27 -4.79 -2.29 5.17
N TYR A 28 -3.54 -2.52 4.79
CA TYR A 28 -2.43 -2.72 5.73
C TYR A 28 -1.88 -1.37 6.21
N VAL A 29 -2.07 -1.08 7.49
CA VAL A 29 -1.63 0.17 8.13
C VAL A 29 -0.39 -0.10 8.99
N PRO A 30 0.81 0.34 8.57
CA PRO A 30 1.96 0.35 9.45
C PRO A 30 1.78 1.45 10.51
N TYR A 31 2.10 1.17 11.78
CA TYR A 31 1.99 2.10 12.90
C TYR A 31 3.27 2.08 13.76
N GLY A 32 3.48 3.15 14.53
CA GLY A 32 4.60 3.32 15.46
C GLY A 32 5.68 4.31 15.01
N ASP A 33 6.44 4.83 15.97
CA ASP A 33 7.41 5.92 15.75
C ASP A 33 8.63 5.48 14.93
N GLN A 34 8.92 4.19 14.90
CA GLN A 34 10.04 3.59 14.17
C GLN A 34 9.69 3.20 12.72
N TRP A 35 8.59 3.74 12.18
CA TRP A 35 8.12 3.44 10.82
C TRP A 35 9.20 3.72 9.75
N TYR A 36 10.03 4.76 9.94
CA TYR A 36 11.09 5.12 9.00
C TYR A 36 12.20 4.06 8.94
N GLY A 37 12.63 3.55 10.10
CA GLY A 37 13.63 2.48 10.17
C GLY A 37 13.10 1.16 9.59
N TYR A 38 11.83 0.83 9.86
CA TYR A 38 11.18 -0.33 9.25
C TYR A 38 11.08 -0.21 7.73
N LEU A 39 10.68 0.97 7.23
CA LEU A 39 10.62 1.25 5.81
C LEU A 39 12.01 1.08 5.19
N MET A 40 13.02 1.81 5.68
CA MET A 40 14.40 1.76 5.15
C MET A 40 15.00 0.35 5.15
N ARG A 41 14.70 -0.48 6.16
CA ARG A 41 15.10 -1.89 6.17
C ARG A 41 14.43 -2.70 5.07
N ARG A 42 13.13 -2.54 4.86
CA ARG A 42 12.40 -3.16 3.74
C ARG A 42 12.86 -2.65 2.37
N LEU A 43 13.30 -1.39 2.30
CA LEU A 43 13.88 -0.78 1.10
C LEU A 43 15.23 -1.39 0.73
N ALA A 44 16.09 -1.62 1.74
CA ALA A 44 17.42 -2.21 1.55
C ALA A 44 17.39 -3.70 1.18
N GLU A 45 16.39 -4.45 1.67
CA GLU A 45 16.29 -5.89 1.44
C GLU A 45 15.90 -6.26 -0.01
N ARG A 46 15.09 -5.44 -0.72
CA ARG A 46 14.65 -5.70 -2.11
C ARG A 46 14.39 -4.40 -2.91
N PRO A 47 15.41 -3.83 -3.59
CA PRO A 47 15.26 -2.55 -4.33
C PRO A 47 14.25 -2.61 -5.49
N SER A 48 13.94 -3.78 -6.05
CA SER A 48 12.91 -3.93 -7.08
C SER A 48 11.49 -3.63 -6.59
N ASN A 49 11.20 -3.86 -5.31
CA ASN A 49 9.89 -3.55 -4.72
C ASN A 49 9.68 -2.04 -4.52
N LEU A 50 10.77 -1.26 -4.42
CA LEU A 50 10.69 0.21 -4.33
C LEU A 50 10.05 0.82 -5.55
N ALA A 51 10.54 0.46 -6.75
CA ALA A 51 10.11 1.12 -7.97
C ALA A 51 8.60 0.92 -8.19
N PHE A 52 8.12 -0.28 -7.87
CA PHE A 52 6.69 -0.60 -7.88
C PHE A 52 5.90 0.18 -6.82
N PHE A 53 6.37 0.23 -5.58
CA PHE A 53 5.71 0.97 -4.50
C PHE A 53 5.69 2.47 -4.78
N ALA A 54 6.83 3.05 -5.17
CA ALA A 54 6.97 4.45 -5.53
C ALA A 54 6.06 4.81 -6.70
N ARG A 55 6.06 3.99 -7.77
CA ARG A 55 5.12 4.19 -8.89
C ARG A 55 3.67 4.12 -8.41
N SER A 56 3.32 3.16 -7.57
CA SER A 56 1.93 3.01 -7.09
C SER A 56 1.49 4.11 -6.13
N ALA A 57 2.42 4.68 -5.35
CA ALA A 57 2.18 5.81 -4.46
C ALA A 57 2.10 7.14 -5.24
N LEU A 58 2.90 7.29 -6.30
CA LEU A 58 2.96 8.50 -7.14
C LEU A 58 1.86 8.53 -8.21
N THR A 59 1.33 7.37 -8.62
CA THR A 59 0.23 7.29 -9.58
C THR A 59 -1.09 7.60 -8.85
N LYS A 60 -1.49 8.87 -8.84
CA LYS A 60 -2.86 9.27 -8.54
C LYS A 60 -3.77 8.78 -9.67
N GLY A 61 -4.36 7.62 -9.48
CA GLY A 61 -5.35 7.00 -10.38
C GLY A 61 -6.37 6.24 -9.58
#